data_AF-A0A0Y9TW86-F1
#
_entry.id   AF-A0A0Y9TW86-F1
#
_cell.length_a   1.000
_cell.length_b   1.000
_cell.length_c   1.000
_cell.angle_alpha   90.00
_cell.angle_beta   90.00
_cell.angle_gamma   90.00
#
_symmetry.space_group_name_H-M   'P 1'
#
loop_
_entity.id
_entity.type
_entity.pdbx_description
1 polymer ?
#
loop_
_entity_poly.entity_id
_entity_poly.type
_entity_poly.pdbx_seq_one_letter_code
_entity_poly.pdbx_strand_id
1 'polypeptide(L)'
;MLLLYLVFVVIPFIVFSYYIYKSVLSLIHEKQKKNEFFNCLKSENKQYTAFEIFANKYEVEKYAIYLKAIRNVQLDYKTNILDDINKETNDDDKENDQNIDSILEDIYNDTQYAEHNIIGNPHSSWMRKLPNVDIIKLKVMLLKKTILFLPICNKIFHDKNKKSRLYNNYFIDDNMSRDLDIQCDQFLEEFNFIIHEANCITDKWGETIISDAYRIFHHNKIKINEEKKKKEEQQTLLKKQKQKEKKMKEDTEKANLLADQIIDEENAKKKKKKSK
;
A
#
# COMPACT_ATOMS: atom_id res chain seq x y z
N MET A 1 -18.27 -57.73 -23.89
CA MET A 1 -19.15 -56.59 -23.57
C MET A 1 -18.49 -55.57 -22.63
N LEU A 2 -18.13 -55.96 -21.39
CA LEU A 2 -17.49 -55.05 -20.42
C LEU A 2 -16.17 -54.40 -20.91
N LEU A 3 -15.32 -55.18 -21.57
CA LEU A 3 -14.03 -54.71 -22.08
C LEU A 3 -14.19 -53.73 -23.25
N LEU A 4 -15.18 -53.96 -24.13
CA LEU A 4 -15.56 -53.03 -25.20
C LEU A 4 -16.15 -51.73 -24.65
N TYR A 5 -16.98 -51.79 -23.61
CA TYR A 5 -17.53 -50.61 -22.96
C TYR A 5 -16.44 -49.75 -22.30
N LEU A 6 -15.46 -50.38 -21.65
CA LEU A 6 -14.30 -49.69 -21.08
C LEU A 6 -13.47 -48.96 -22.13
N VAL A 7 -13.21 -49.60 -23.27
CA VAL A 7 -12.36 -49.04 -24.34
C VAL A 7 -13.07 -47.95 -25.14
N PHE A 8 -14.36 -48.13 -25.45
CA PHE A 8 -15.08 -47.22 -26.36
C PHE A 8 -15.91 -46.15 -25.66
N VAL A 9 -16.19 -46.29 -24.35
CA VAL A 9 -17.02 -45.32 -23.61
C VAL A 9 -16.23 -44.69 -22.48
N VAL A 10 -15.64 -45.50 -21.59
CA VAL A 10 -15.02 -44.98 -20.36
C VAL A 10 -13.72 -44.25 -20.66
N ILE A 11 -12.81 -44.84 -21.45
CA ILE A 11 -11.52 -44.20 -21.78
C ILE A 11 -11.71 -42.89 -22.57
N PRO A 12 -12.53 -42.83 -23.64
CA PRO A 12 -12.76 -41.57 -24.36
C PRO A 12 -13.42 -40.50 -23.50
N PHE A 13 -14.34 -40.88 -22.61
CA PHE A 13 -14.98 -39.94 -21.69
C PHE A 13 -14.00 -39.36 -20.66
N ILE A 14 -13.08 -40.17 -20.14
CA ILE A 14 -12.02 -39.71 -19.23
C ILE A 14 -11.05 -38.78 -19.97
N VAL A 15 -10.64 -39.13 -21.19
CA VAL A 15 -9.75 -38.29 -22.02
C VAL A 15 -10.42 -36.96 -22.34
N PHE A 16 -11.70 -36.97 -22.71
CA PHE A 16 -12.48 -35.76 -22.99
C PHE A 16 -12.65 -34.91 -21.73
N SER A 17 -12.99 -35.51 -20.59
CA SER A 17 -13.12 -34.83 -19.30
C SER A 17 -11.79 -34.20 -18.86
N TYR A 18 -10.67 -34.89 -19.07
CA TYR A 18 -9.33 -34.35 -18.82
C TYR A 18 -9.01 -33.17 -19.73
N TYR A 19 -9.41 -33.23 -21.00
CA TYR A 19 -9.21 -32.13 -21.94
C TYR A 19 -10.03 -30.89 -21.55
N ILE A 20 -11.30 -31.08 -21.17
CA ILE A 20 -12.15 -30.01 -20.64
C ILE A 20 -11.54 -29.43 -19.36
N TYR A 21 -11.15 -30.27 -18.41
CA TYR A 21 -10.53 -29.82 -17.16
C TYR A 21 -9.28 -28.98 -17.43
N LYS A 22 -8.40 -29.43 -18.33
CA LYS A 22 -7.19 -28.69 -18.72
C LYS A 22 -7.52 -27.35 -19.38
N SER A 23 -8.51 -27.31 -20.27
CA SER A 23 -8.96 -26.07 -20.92
C SER A 23 -9.59 -25.09 -19.92
N VAL A 24 -10.40 -25.57 -18.99
CA VAL A 24 -11.01 -24.76 -17.92
C VAL A 24 -9.93 -24.24 -16.97
N LEU A 25 -8.95 -25.08 -16.59
CA LEU A 25 -7.82 -24.66 -15.76
C LEU A 25 -6.97 -23.59 -16.46
N SER A 26 -6.76 -23.72 -17.76
CA SER A 26 -6.10 -22.70 -18.59
C SER A 26 -6.88 -21.39 -18.52
N LEU A 27 -8.18 -21.41 -18.83
CA LEU A 27 -9.05 -20.22 -18.77
C LEU A 27 -9.07 -19.54 -17.38
N ILE A 28 -9.10 -20.33 -16.31
CA ILE A 28 -9.04 -19.80 -14.93
C ILE A 28 -7.68 -19.14 -14.67
N HIS A 29 -6.59 -19.79 -15.08
CA HIS A 29 -5.24 -19.27 -14.90
C HIS A 29 -4.99 -18.00 -15.74
N GLU A 30 -5.56 -17.94 -16.95
CA GLU A 30 -5.58 -16.76 -17.80
C GLU A 30 -6.37 -15.62 -17.16
N LYS A 31 -7.57 -15.91 -16.63
CA LYS A 31 -8.39 -14.92 -15.93
C LYS A 31 -7.72 -14.40 -14.66
N GLN A 32 -7.00 -15.25 -13.92
CA GLN A 32 -6.20 -14.83 -12.76
C GLN A 32 -5.01 -13.95 -13.16
N LYS A 33 -4.24 -14.34 -14.18
CA LYS A 33 -3.13 -13.52 -14.70
C LYS A 33 -3.60 -12.18 -15.25
N LYS A 34 -4.75 -12.19 -15.92
CA LYS A 34 -5.45 -11.00 -16.38
C LYS A 34 -5.76 -10.10 -15.18
N ASN A 35 -6.49 -10.60 -14.18
CA ASN A 35 -6.82 -9.82 -12.97
C ASN A 35 -5.60 -9.33 -12.18
N GLU A 36 -4.51 -10.11 -12.11
CA GLU A 36 -3.25 -9.70 -11.47
C GLU A 36 -2.61 -8.51 -12.21
N PHE A 37 -2.70 -8.48 -13.54
CA PHE A 37 -2.26 -7.35 -14.36
C PHE A 37 -3.22 -6.14 -14.28
N PHE A 38 -4.55 -6.36 -14.15
CA PHE A 38 -5.54 -5.28 -14.05
C PHE A 38 -5.52 -4.54 -12.71
N ASN A 39 -5.27 -5.25 -11.60
CA ASN A 39 -5.02 -4.65 -10.28
C ASN A 39 -3.80 -3.68 -10.27
N CYS A 40 -3.07 -3.56 -11.38
CA CYS A 40 -1.93 -2.68 -11.56
C CYS A 40 -2.26 -1.35 -12.24
N LEU A 41 -3.39 -1.23 -12.94
CA LEU A 41 -3.76 0.01 -13.61
C LEU A 41 -4.24 1.06 -12.59
N LYS A 42 -3.95 2.32 -12.93
CA LYS A 42 -4.15 3.55 -12.14
C LYS A 42 -5.48 3.62 -11.36
N SER A 43 -6.57 3.07 -11.90
CA SER A 43 -7.92 3.14 -11.33
C SER A 43 -8.18 2.24 -10.11
N GLU A 44 -7.35 1.22 -9.83
CA GLU A 44 -7.63 0.24 -8.75
C GLU A 44 -6.51 0.15 -7.70
N ASN A 45 -5.44 0.93 -7.83
CA ASN A 45 -4.26 0.80 -6.98
C ASN A 45 -4.27 1.79 -5.80
N LYS A 46 -4.47 1.27 -4.58
CA LYS A 46 -4.42 2.05 -3.32
C LYS A 46 -3.15 2.91 -3.16
N GLN A 47 -2.00 2.45 -3.68
CA GLN A 47 -0.76 3.22 -3.62
C GLN A 47 -0.80 4.45 -4.52
N TYR A 48 -1.46 4.34 -5.68
CA TYR A 48 -1.64 5.45 -6.60
C TYR A 48 -2.56 6.51 -5.99
N THR A 49 -3.69 6.10 -5.42
CA THR A 49 -4.61 7.01 -4.72
C THR A 49 -3.92 7.74 -3.56
N ALA A 50 -3.11 7.03 -2.76
CA ALA A 50 -2.37 7.65 -1.66
C ALA A 50 -1.32 8.67 -2.16
N PHE A 51 -0.67 8.39 -3.28
CA PHE A 51 0.24 9.34 -3.93
C PHE A 51 -0.49 10.56 -4.46
N GLU A 52 -1.60 10.38 -5.17
CA GLU A 52 -2.40 11.46 -5.77
C GLU A 52 -2.95 12.42 -4.70
N ILE A 53 -3.53 11.88 -3.63
CA ILE A 53 -3.99 12.70 -2.48
C ILE A 53 -2.83 13.50 -1.89
N PHE A 54 -1.66 12.89 -1.72
CA PHE A 54 -0.50 13.60 -1.18
C PHE A 54 0.05 14.64 -2.16
N ALA A 55 0.07 14.35 -3.46
CA ALA A 55 0.53 15.27 -4.50
C ALA A 55 -0.36 16.52 -4.56
N ASN A 56 -1.67 16.36 -4.42
CA ASN A 56 -2.62 17.47 -4.34
C ASN A 56 -2.37 18.33 -3.09
N LYS A 57 -2.19 17.69 -1.92
CA LYS A 57 -1.85 18.39 -0.67
C LYS A 57 -0.52 19.14 -0.77
N TYR A 58 0.47 18.55 -1.44
CA TYR A 58 1.76 19.18 -1.71
C TYR A 58 1.59 20.45 -2.57
N GLU A 59 0.80 20.38 -3.64
CA GLU A 59 0.60 21.51 -4.55
C GLU A 59 -0.12 22.68 -3.86
N VAL A 60 -1.12 22.39 -3.01
CA VAL A 60 -1.81 23.40 -2.19
C VAL A 60 -0.85 24.14 -1.25
N GLU A 61 0.04 23.42 -0.57
CA GLU A 61 1.03 24.06 0.31
C GLU A 61 2.10 24.84 -0.44
N LYS A 62 2.58 24.30 -1.55
CA LYS A 62 3.52 25.00 -2.43
C LYS A 62 2.90 26.31 -2.92
N TYR A 63 1.62 26.29 -3.29
CA TYR A 63 0.88 27.48 -3.67
C TYR A 63 0.70 28.46 -2.50
N ALA A 64 0.42 27.98 -1.29
CA ALA A 64 0.36 28.81 -0.09
C ALA A 64 1.69 29.56 0.17
N ILE A 65 2.81 28.84 0.04
CA ILE A 65 4.16 29.40 0.17
C ILE A 65 4.43 30.42 -0.95
N TYR A 66 4.01 30.11 -2.19
CA TYR A 66 4.11 31.04 -3.31
C TYR A 66 3.35 32.34 -3.05
N LEU A 67 2.08 32.26 -2.64
CA LEU A 67 1.25 33.43 -2.35
C LEU A 67 1.85 34.28 -1.24
N LYS A 68 2.36 33.65 -0.19
CA LYS A 68 3.05 34.34 0.91
C LYS A 68 4.32 35.05 0.43
N ALA A 69 5.16 34.38 -0.35
CA ALA A 69 6.49 34.89 -0.71
C ALA A 69 6.49 35.86 -1.90
N ILE A 70 5.60 35.66 -2.87
CA ILE A 70 5.57 36.42 -4.13
C ILE A 70 4.46 37.46 -4.12
N ARG A 71 3.30 37.14 -3.53
CA ARG A 71 2.14 38.04 -3.50
C ARG A 71 1.90 38.73 -2.16
N ASN A 72 2.70 38.41 -1.14
CA ASN A 72 2.50 38.88 0.24
C ASN A 72 1.09 38.60 0.79
N VAL A 73 0.46 37.51 0.32
CA VAL A 73 -0.86 37.05 0.79
C VAL A 73 -0.64 35.88 1.74
N GLN A 74 -1.05 36.04 2.99
CA GLN A 74 -0.94 34.97 3.99
C GLN A 74 -2.23 34.15 4.01
N LEU A 75 -2.12 32.89 3.59
CA LEU A 75 -3.20 31.91 3.67
C LEU A 75 -2.73 30.75 4.54
N ASP A 76 -3.58 30.36 5.49
CA ASP A 76 -3.35 29.24 6.38
C ASP A 76 -4.32 28.12 6.01
N TYR A 77 -3.98 27.38 4.95
CA TYR A 77 -4.71 26.18 4.60
C TYR A 77 -4.38 25.12 5.64
N LYS A 78 -5.37 24.67 6.41
CA LYS A 78 -5.25 23.57 7.39
C LYS A 78 -5.04 22.23 6.67
N THR A 79 -3.88 22.06 6.07
CA THR A 79 -3.47 20.79 5.46
C THR A 79 -2.73 19.99 6.54
N ASN A 80 -3.39 19.00 7.14
CA ASN A 80 -2.75 18.08 8.09
C ASN A 80 -1.78 17.14 7.33
N ILE A 81 -0.62 17.66 6.91
CA ILE A 81 0.37 16.97 6.05
C ILE A 81 1.36 16.10 6.87
N LEU A 82 1.22 16.13 8.19
CA LEU A 82 2.01 15.32 9.11
C LEU A 82 1.29 14.05 9.57
N ASP A 83 0.04 13.83 9.16
CA ASP A 83 -0.65 12.60 9.52
C ASP A 83 0.01 11.38 8.87
N ASP A 84 0.10 10.31 9.67
CA ASP A 84 0.70 9.04 9.27
C ASP A 84 0.12 8.58 7.93
N ILE A 85 1.00 8.23 6.99
CA ILE A 85 0.67 7.62 5.68
C ILE A 85 -0.23 6.37 5.84
N ASN A 86 -0.33 5.82 7.06
CA ASN A 86 -1.09 4.62 7.40
C ASN A 86 -2.40 4.89 8.18
N LYS A 87 -2.82 6.14 8.39
CA LYS A 87 -4.12 6.43 9.05
C LYS A 87 -5.28 6.03 8.13
N GLU A 88 -6.24 5.31 8.68
CA GLU A 88 -7.52 5.05 8.01
C GLU A 88 -8.30 6.36 7.89
N THR A 89 -8.92 6.56 6.71
CA THR A 89 -9.65 7.77 6.34
C THR A 89 -10.88 7.94 7.23
N ASN A 90 -10.96 9.02 7.98
CA ASN A 90 -12.11 9.39 8.80
C ASN A 90 -13.06 10.33 8.04
N ASP A 91 -14.25 10.61 8.57
CA ASP A 91 -15.20 11.52 7.92
C ASP A 91 -14.69 12.98 7.85
N ASP A 92 -13.83 13.40 8.79
CA ASP A 92 -13.13 14.70 8.75
C ASP A 92 -12.19 14.84 7.53
N ASP A 93 -11.71 13.73 6.97
CA ASP A 93 -10.84 13.75 5.79
C ASP A 93 -11.63 14.10 4.52
N LYS A 94 -12.93 13.78 4.45
CA LYS A 94 -13.78 14.05 3.27
C LYS A 94 -14.11 15.53 3.10
N GLU A 95 -14.36 16.24 4.20
CA GLU A 95 -14.60 17.70 4.17
C GLU A 95 -13.31 18.46 3.83
N ASN A 96 -12.16 17.93 4.27
CA ASN A 96 -10.86 18.47 3.92
C ASN A 96 -10.51 18.24 2.44
N ASP A 97 -10.86 17.08 1.88
CA ASP A 97 -10.65 16.77 0.46
C ASP A 97 -11.51 17.67 -0.47
N GLN A 98 -12.77 17.96 -0.12
CA GLN A 98 -13.60 18.91 -0.87
C GLN A 98 -13.04 20.34 -0.86
N ASN A 99 -12.42 20.75 0.24
CA ASN A 99 -11.75 22.06 0.34
C ASN A 99 -10.48 22.10 -0.53
N ILE A 100 -9.73 20.99 -0.60
CA ILE A 100 -8.55 20.86 -1.47
C ILE A 100 -8.94 21.02 -2.94
N ASP A 101 -10.01 20.37 -3.40
CA ASP A 101 -10.46 20.46 -4.80
C ASP A 101 -10.79 21.89 -5.23
N SER A 102 -11.44 22.67 -4.36
CA SER A 102 -11.72 24.09 -4.62
C SER A 102 -10.43 24.91 -4.74
N ILE A 103 -9.42 24.66 -3.90
CA ILE A 103 -8.14 25.38 -3.96
C ILE A 103 -7.35 24.97 -5.20
N LEU A 104 -7.41 23.71 -5.61
CA LEU A 104 -6.79 23.24 -6.85
C LEU A 104 -7.36 23.98 -8.06
N GLU A 105 -8.67 24.21 -8.09
CA GLU A 105 -9.29 25.01 -9.16
C GLU A 105 -8.74 26.44 -9.21
N ASP A 106 -8.57 27.10 -8.05
CA ASP A 106 -7.91 28.41 -7.96
C ASP A 106 -6.47 28.37 -8.47
N ILE A 107 -5.72 27.31 -8.16
CA ILE A 107 -4.35 27.11 -8.63
C ILE A 107 -4.30 26.97 -10.15
N TYR A 108 -5.18 26.16 -10.74
CA TYR A 108 -5.24 25.95 -12.19
C TYR A 108 -5.61 27.24 -12.95
N ASN A 109 -6.41 28.10 -12.32
CA ASN A 109 -6.83 29.38 -12.89
C ASN A 109 -5.77 30.50 -12.69
N ASP A 110 -4.74 30.29 -11.87
CA ASP A 110 -3.67 31.26 -11.65
C ASP A 110 -2.58 31.18 -12.73
N THR A 111 -2.74 31.99 -13.78
CA THR A 111 -1.81 32.06 -14.91
C THR A 111 -0.40 32.47 -14.51
N GLN A 112 -0.24 33.36 -13.52
CA GLN A 112 1.07 33.81 -13.07
C GLN A 112 1.80 32.71 -12.28
N TYR A 113 1.06 31.96 -11.46
CA TYR A 113 1.63 30.80 -10.78
C TYR A 113 2.04 29.73 -11.79
N ALA A 114 1.22 29.46 -12.80
CA ALA A 114 1.56 28.54 -13.88
C ALA A 114 2.85 28.97 -14.60
N GLU A 115 2.97 30.24 -15.02
CA GLU A 115 4.14 30.79 -15.69
C GLU A 115 5.43 30.66 -14.85
N HIS A 116 5.34 30.92 -13.55
CA HIS A 116 6.47 30.80 -12.63
C HIS A 116 6.91 29.35 -12.33
N ASN A 117 6.09 28.35 -12.67
CA ASN A 117 6.40 26.92 -12.50
C ASN A 117 6.66 26.18 -13.82
N ILE A 118 6.68 26.88 -14.97
CA ILE A 118 7.07 26.28 -16.25
C ILE A 118 8.49 25.70 -16.13
N ILE A 119 8.70 24.53 -16.75
CA ILE A 119 10.01 23.89 -16.84
C ILE A 119 10.96 24.82 -17.62
N GLY A 120 11.79 25.52 -16.89
CA GLY A 120 12.84 26.40 -17.41
C GLY A 120 14.12 26.23 -16.62
N ASN A 121 14.95 27.28 -16.56
CA ASN A 121 16.18 27.25 -15.79
C ASN A 121 15.87 27.14 -14.27
N PRO A 122 16.29 26.06 -13.57
CA PRO A 122 16.01 25.90 -12.15
C PRO A 122 16.66 26.98 -11.27
N HIS A 123 17.72 27.64 -11.76
CA HIS A 123 18.40 28.71 -11.04
C HIS A 123 17.60 30.02 -10.96
N SER A 124 16.67 30.25 -11.89
CA SER A 124 15.78 31.42 -11.87
C SER A 124 14.49 31.20 -11.10
N SER A 125 14.29 30.01 -10.53
CA SER A 125 13.05 29.68 -9.80
C SER A 125 12.82 30.60 -8.61
N TRP A 126 11.56 30.99 -8.43
CA TRP A 126 11.10 31.75 -7.27
C TRP A 126 11.36 31.02 -5.95
N MET A 127 11.39 29.68 -5.97
CA MET A 127 11.66 28.84 -4.79
C MET A 127 13.02 29.10 -4.16
N ARG A 128 14.00 29.61 -4.92
CA ARG A 128 15.34 29.95 -4.41
C ARG A 128 15.36 31.24 -3.60
N LYS A 129 14.32 32.07 -3.71
CA LYS A 129 14.20 33.35 -3.00
C LYS A 129 13.48 33.20 -1.65
N LEU A 130 13.07 31.98 -1.31
CA LEU A 130 12.33 31.69 -0.09
C LEU A 130 13.21 31.75 1.16
N PRO A 131 12.63 32.07 2.33
CA PRO A 131 13.34 31.94 3.60
C PRO A 131 13.63 30.47 3.92
N ASN A 132 14.68 30.22 4.71
CA ASN A 132 15.17 28.86 5.00
C ASN A 132 14.09 27.94 5.61
N VAL A 133 13.18 28.48 6.42
CA VAL A 133 12.07 27.72 7.01
C VAL A 133 11.15 27.13 5.94
N ASP A 134 10.74 27.95 4.97
CA ASP A 134 9.84 27.54 3.89
C ASP A 134 10.56 26.59 2.90
N ILE A 135 11.87 26.80 2.66
CA ILE A 135 12.71 25.87 1.90
C ILE A 135 12.77 24.49 2.55
N ILE A 136 13.01 24.41 3.87
CA ILE A 136 13.08 23.13 4.58
C ILE A 136 11.72 22.42 4.51
N LYS A 137 10.61 23.15 4.67
CA LYS A 137 9.25 22.60 4.55
C LYS A 137 9.04 21.98 3.17
N LEU A 138 9.33 22.72 2.09
CA LEU A 138 9.22 22.23 0.71
C LEU A 138 10.11 21.00 0.47
N LYS A 139 11.36 21.01 0.95
CA LYS A 139 12.27 19.86 0.82
C LYS A 139 11.69 18.60 1.45
N VAL A 140 11.19 18.71 2.68
CA VAL A 140 10.61 17.57 3.39
C VAL A 140 9.37 17.06 2.66
N MET A 141 8.51 17.94 2.17
CA MET A 141 7.30 17.54 1.46
C MET A 141 7.60 16.91 0.10
N LEU A 142 8.51 17.49 -0.70
CA LEU A 142 8.93 16.91 -1.97
C LEU A 142 9.60 15.54 -1.76
N LEU A 143 10.39 15.38 -0.70
CA LEU A 143 10.99 14.09 -0.36
C LEU A 143 9.92 13.05 0.02
N LYS A 144 8.90 13.43 0.79
CA LYS A 144 7.75 12.55 1.09
C LYS A 144 6.96 12.18 -0.18
N LYS A 145 6.70 13.15 -1.06
CA LYS A 145 6.07 12.91 -2.38
C LYS A 145 6.87 11.87 -3.16
N THR A 146 8.19 12.05 -3.22
CA THR A 146 9.11 11.12 -3.89
C THR A 146 9.07 9.73 -3.27
N ILE A 147 9.04 9.61 -1.93
CA ILE A 147 8.97 8.32 -1.23
C ILE A 147 7.67 7.56 -1.57
N LEU A 148 6.54 8.27 -1.65
CA LEU A 148 5.24 7.69 -2.04
C LEU A 148 5.20 7.29 -3.52
N PHE A 149 5.94 7.99 -4.36
CA PHE A 149 6.02 7.74 -5.80
C PHE A 149 6.82 6.47 -6.15
N LEU A 150 7.91 6.19 -5.42
CA LEU A 150 8.84 5.08 -5.71
C LEU A 150 8.19 3.68 -5.85
N PRO A 151 7.28 3.24 -4.97
CA PRO A 151 6.58 1.96 -5.13
C PRO A 151 5.82 1.85 -6.45
N ILE A 152 5.23 2.97 -6.91
CA ILE A 152 4.45 3.03 -8.14
C ILE A 152 5.40 2.87 -9.33
N CYS A 153 6.51 3.60 -9.35
CA CYS A 153 7.55 3.45 -10.37
C CYS A 153 8.06 2.01 -10.48
N ASN A 154 8.45 1.42 -9.34
CA ASN A 154 8.97 0.05 -9.31
C ASN A 154 8.00 -0.96 -9.89
N LYS A 155 6.70 -0.80 -9.60
CA LYS A 155 5.64 -1.68 -10.12
C LYS A 155 5.50 -1.54 -11.64
N ILE A 156 5.49 -0.31 -12.14
CA ILE A 156 5.28 -0.03 -13.57
C ILE A 156 6.46 -0.46 -14.43
N PHE A 157 7.69 -0.24 -13.97
CA PHE A 157 8.88 -0.75 -14.67
C PHE A 157 8.87 -2.27 -14.77
N HIS A 158 8.46 -2.95 -13.70
CA HIS A 158 8.33 -4.39 -13.70
C HIS A 158 7.22 -4.87 -14.65
N ASP A 159 6.11 -4.16 -14.73
CA ASP A 159 4.99 -4.51 -15.62
C ASP A 159 5.34 -4.23 -17.10
N LYS A 160 6.07 -3.14 -17.38
CA LYS A 160 6.64 -2.86 -18.71
C LYS A 160 7.56 -4.00 -19.18
N ASN A 161 8.38 -4.56 -18.29
CA ASN A 161 9.22 -5.72 -18.63
C ASN A 161 8.40 -6.98 -18.94
N LYS A 162 7.22 -7.13 -18.34
CA LYS A 162 6.31 -8.25 -18.59
C LYS A 162 5.42 -8.06 -19.82
N LYS A 163 5.22 -6.81 -20.26
CA LYS A 163 4.32 -6.43 -21.37
C LYS A 163 4.53 -7.29 -22.62
N SER A 164 5.76 -7.39 -23.13
CA SER A 164 6.04 -8.15 -24.37
C SER A 164 5.59 -9.61 -24.26
N ARG A 165 5.84 -10.24 -23.11
CA ARG A 165 5.42 -11.63 -22.87
C ARG A 165 3.90 -11.75 -22.76
N LEU A 166 3.22 -10.80 -22.13
CA LEU A 166 1.78 -10.84 -21.97
C LEU A 166 1.06 -10.58 -23.30
N TYR A 167 1.58 -9.63 -24.08
CA TYR A 167 1.08 -9.28 -25.40
C TYR A 167 1.23 -10.44 -26.39
N ASN A 168 2.43 -11.03 -26.48
CA ASN A 168 2.70 -12.14 -27.40
C ASN A 168 1.92 -13.42 -27.07
N ASN A 169 1.46 -13.57 -25.82
CA ASN A 169 0.63 -14.69 -25.39
C ASN A 169 -0.88 -14.35 -25.39
N TYR A 170 -1.29 -13.23 -26.00
CA TYR A 170 -2.69 -12.78 -26.10
C TYR A 170 -3.41 -12.57 -24.76
N PHE A 171 -2.66 -12.32 -23.68
CA PHE A 171 -3.24 -12.03 -22.35
C PHE A 171 -3.66 -10.57 -22.18
N ILE A 172 -3.13 -9.68 -23.01
CA ILE A 172 -3.48 -8.26 -23.07
C ILE A 172 -3.73 -7.87 -24.54
N ASP A 173 -4.65 -6.95 -24.76
CA ASP A 173 -4.96 -6.43 -26.09
C ASP A 173 -4.12 -5.18 -26.44
N ASP A 174 -4.29 -4.67 -27.66
CA ASP A 174 -3.59 -3.48 -28.15
C ASP A 174 -3.90 -2.23 -27.32
N ASN A 175 -5.14 -2.10 -26.85
CA ASN A 175 -5.56 -0.96 -26.05
C ASN A 175 -4.88 -0.98 -24.68
N MET A 176 -4.84 -2.13 -24.02
CA MET A 176 -4.17 -2.35 -22.74
C MET A 176 -2.66 -2.15 -22.84
N SER A 177 -2.07 -2.59 -23.94
CA SER A 177 -0.66 -2.38 -24.27
C SER A 177 -0.35 -0.88 -24.40
N ARG A 178 -1.23 -0.13 -25.08
CA ARG A 178 -1.12 1.32 -25.26
C ARG A 178 -1.35 2.08 -23.95
N ASP A 179 -2.33 1.68 -23.15
CA ASP A 179 -2.62 2.31 -21.86
C ASP A 179 -1.43 2.17 -20.89
N LEU A 180 -0.72 1.04 -20.92
CA LEU A 180 0.51 0.87 -20.15
C LEU A 180 1.63 1.82 -20.62
N ASP A 181 1.77 2.03 -21.93
CA ASP A 181 2.76 2.99 -22.46
C ASP A 181 2.42 4.42 -22.03
N ILE A 182 1.15 4.83 -22.17
CA ILE A 182 0.67 6.14 -21.72
C ILE A 182 0.95 6.34 -20.23
N GLN A 183 0.67 5.32 -19.41
CA GLN A 183 1.00 5.39 -17.99
C GLN A 183 2.51 5.55 -17.80
N CYS A 184 3.34 4.72 -18.43
CA CYS A 184 4.80 4.84 -18.34
C CYS A 184 5.28 6.26 -18.68
N ASP A 185 4.73 6.88 -19.72
CA ASP A 185 5.09 8.23 -20.12
C ASP A 185 4.68 9.27 -19.08
N GLN A 186 3.45 9.19 -18.54
CA GLN A 186 3.00 10.03 -17.42
C GLN A 186 3.91 9.89 -16.18
N PHE A 187 4.37 8.68 -15.89
CA PHE A 187 5.27 8.44 -14.76
C PHE A 187 6.68 8.97 -14.99
N LEU A 188 7.18 8.90 -16.23
CA LEU A 188 8.47 9.50 -16.58
C LEU A 188 8.41 11.02 -16.53
N GLU A 189 7.30 11.61 -16.95
CA GLU A 189 7.05 13.06 -16.84
C GLU A 189 7.08 13.51 -15.38
N GLU A 190 6.29 12.87 -14.50
CA GLU A 190 6.28 13.17 -13.06
C GLU A 190 7.66 12.97 -12.41
N PHE A 191 8.39 11.92 -12.82
CA PHE A 191 9.76 11.68 -12.35
C PHE A 191 10.70 12.84 -12.71
N ASN A 192 10.66 13.30 -13.96
CA ASN A 192 11.44 14.43 -14.43
C ASN A 192 11.03 15.74 -13.73
N PHE A 193 9.73 15.90 -13.45
CA PHE A 193 9.21 17.06 -12.73
C PHE A 193 9.76 17.13 -11.30
N ILE A 194 9.77 16.00 -10.57
CA ILE A 194 10.36 15.91 -9.22
C ILE A 194 11.84 16.31 -9.24
N ILE A 195 12.61 15.84 -10.24
CA ILE A 195 14.03 16.19 -10.38
C ILE A 195 14.20 17.69 -10.65
N HIS A 196 13.41 18.24 -11.57
CA HIS A 196 13.43 19.67 -11.90
C HIS A 196 13.08 20.53 -10.69
N GLU A 197 12.03 20.16 -9.97
CA GLU A 197 11.56 20.86 -8.78
C GLU A 197 12.57 20.80 -7.63
N ALA A 198 13.22 19.64 -7.44
CA ALA A 198 14.34 19.52 -6.50
C ALA A 198 15.48 20.48 -6.85
N ASN A 199 15.83 20.60 -8.14
CA ASN A 199 16.81 21.55 -8.62
C ASN A 199 16.35 23.01 -8.51
N CYS A 200 15.04 23.28 -8.51
CA CYS A 200 14.49 24.61 -8.24
C CYS A 200 14.67 25.00 -6.77
N ILE A 201 14.55 24.05 -5.84
CA ILE A 201 14.69 24.30 -4.41
C ILE A 201 16.17 24.38 -3.99
N THR A 202 17.02 23.49 -4.50
CA THR A 202 18.45 23.44 -4.15
C THR A 202 19.28 22.94 -5.31
N ASP A 203 20.42 23.58 -5.50
CA ASP A 203 21.29 23.25 -6.60
C ASP A 203 21.76 21.79 -6.56
N LYS A 204 21.67 21.11 -7.71
CA LYS A 204 22.02 19.68 -7.91
C LYS A 204 21.28 18.69 -7.02
N TRP A 205 20.24 19.10 -6.30
CA TRP A 205 19.51 18.19 -5.42
C TRP A 205 18.72 17.12 -6.20
N GLY A 206 18.35 17.41 -7.45
CA GLY A 206 17.73 16.44 -8.34
C GLY A 206 18.58 15.20 -8.60
N GLU A 207 19.90 15.28 -8.44
CA GLU A 207 20.82 14.14 -8.61
C GLU A 207 20.72 13.14 -7.44
N THR A 208 20.42 13.62 -6.21
CA THR A 208 20.45 12.79 -5.01
C THR A 208 19.06 12.45 -4.46
N ILE A 209 18.05 13.28 -4.71
CA ILE A 209 16.70 13.16 -4.10
C ILE A 209 16.09 11.77 -4.28
N ILE A 210 16.22 11.18 -5.46
CA ILE A 210 15.69 9.84 -5.76
C ILE A 210 16.42 8.77 -4.96
N SER A 211 17.75 8.87 -4.86
CA SER A 211 18.57 7.92 -4.10
C SER A 211 18.32 8.01 -2.60
N ASP A 212 18.13 9.23 -2.08
CA ASP A 212 17.82 9.49 -0.68
C ASP A 212 16.42 8.97 -0.33
N ALA A 213 15.43 9.26 -1.18
CA ALA A 213 14.08 8.73 -1.05
C ALA A 213 14.07 7.19 -1.08
N TYR A 214 14.87 6.57 -1.95
CA TYR A 214 14.98 5.11 -2.03
C TYR A 214 15.55 4.50 -0.75
N ARG A 215 16.63 5.09 -0.19
CA ARG A 215 17.21 4.65 1.09
C ARG A 215 16.20 4.73 2.22
N ILE A 216 15.47 5.85 2.31
CA ILE A 216 14.45 6.06 3.36
C ILE A 216 13.28 5.08 3.18
N PHE A 217 12.80 4.90 1.95
CA PHE A 217 11.73 3.96 1.65
C PHE A 217 12.08 2.53 2.10
N HIS A 218 13.28 2.05 1.76
CA HIS A 218 13.73 0.73 2.16
C HIS A 218 13.93 0.62 3.68
N HIS A 219 14.48 1.64 4.32
CA HIS A 219 14.62 1.69 5.77
C HIS A 219 13.25 1.60 6.48
N ASN A 220 12.27 2.39 6.02
CA ASN A 220 10.91 2.37 6.56
C ASN A 220 10.24 1.00 6.35
N LYS A 221 10.43 0.39 5.18
CA LYS A 221 9.91 -0.96 4.90
C LYS A 221 10.50 -2.02 5.83
N ILE A 222 11.81 -1.94 6.12
CA ILE A 222 12.47 -2.84 7.07
C ILE A 222 11.90 -2.64 8.48
N LYS A 223 11.81 -1.38 8.94
CA LYS A 223 11.28 -1.04 10.25
C LYS A 223 9.83 -1.53 10.45
N ILE A 224 8.96 -1.31 9.45
CA ILE A 224 7.56 -1.79 9.48
C ILE A 224 7.52 -3.33 9.56
N ASN A 225 8.38 -4.03 8.82
CA ASN A 225 8.43 -5.49 8.86
C ASN A 225 8.93 -6.02 10.21
N GLU A 226 9.92 -5.37 10.82
CA GLU A 226 10.40 -5.69 12.16
C GLU A 226 9.31 -5.47 13.23
N GLU A 227 8.56 -4.37 13.14
CA GLU A 227 7.45 -4.09 14.05
C GLU A 227 6.31 -5.11 13.89
N LYS A 228 5.99 -5.53 12.65
CA LYS A 228 5.02 -6.60 12.39
C LYS A 228 5.48 -7.93 13.00
N LYS A 229 6.75 -8.31 12.82
CA LYS A 229 7.31 -9.52 13.44
C LYS A 229 7.22 -9.48 14.97
N LYS A 230 7.58 -8.34 15.59
CA LYS A 230 7.45 -8.15 17.04
C LYS A 230 5.99 -8.27 17.52
N LYS A 231 5.03 -7.71 16.79
CA LYS A 231 3.59 -7.84 17.11
C LYS A 231 3.10 -9.29 16.97
N GLU A 232 3.55 -10.01 15.95
CA GLU A 232 3.22 -11.43 15.75
C GLU A 232 3.84 -12.31 16.84
N GLU A 233 5.09 -12.06 17.23
CA GLU A 233 5.76 -12.73 18.36
C GLU A 233 5.03 -12.48 19.69
N GLN A 234 4.61 -11.24 19.96
CA GLN A 234 3.80 -10.93 21.13
C GLN A 234 2.45 -11.65 21.12
N GLN A 235 1.75 -11.68 19.97
CA GLN A 235 0.49 -12.40 19.84
C GLN A 235 0.65 -13.92 20.04
N THR A 236 1.74 -14.51 19.53
CA THR A 236 2.00 -15.95 19.72
C THR A 236 2.37 -16.28 21.17
N LEU A 237 3.14 -15.43 21.85
CA LEU A 237 3.42 -15.56 23.29
C LEU A 237 2.15 -15.47 24.13
N LEU A 238 1.28 -14.50 23.85
CA LEU A 238 -0.03 -14.35 24.51
C LEU A 238 -0.92 -15.59 24.30
N LYS A 239 -0.97 -16.14 23.07
CA LYS A 239 -1.71 -17.38 22.79
C LYS A 239 -1.16 -18.57 23.58
N LYS A 240 0.17 -18.71 23.68
CA LYS A 240 0.82 -19.76 24.49
C LYS A 240 0.53 -19.59 25.98
N GLN A 241 0.55 -18.38 26.51
CA GLN A 241 0.20 -18.10 27.91
C GLN A 241 -1.26 -18.47 28.20
N LYS A 242 -2.21 -18.05 27.36
CA LYS A 242 -3.63 -18.41 27.49
C LYS A 242 -3.87 -19.92 27.43
N GLN A 243 -3.13 -20.66 26.59
CA GLN A 243 -3.20 -22.13 26.56
C GLN A 243 -2.65 -22.77 27.84
N LYS A 244 -1.55 -22.25 28.40
CA LYS A 244 -1.02 -22.73 29.67
C LYS A 244 -1.98 -22.46 30.83
N GLU A 245 -2.58 -21.27 30.88
CA GLU A 245 -3.60 -20.93 31.89
C GLU A 245 -4.84 -21.83 31.79
N LYS A 246 -5.33 -22.12 30.58
CA LYS A 246 -6.44 -23.06 30.40
C LYS A 246 -6.11 -24.47 30.90
N LYS A 247 -4.94 -25.00 30.54
CA LYS A 247 -4.48 -26.30 31.03
C LYS A 247 -4.35 -26.33 32.55
N MET A 248 -3.75 -25.28 33.14
CA MET A 248 -3.65 -25.18 34.60
C MET A 248 -5.01 -25.15 35.28
N LYS A 249 -5.99 -24.41 34.73
CA LYS A 249 -7.37 -24.39 35.26
C LYS A 249 -8.04 -25.76 35.20
N GLU A 250 -7.96 -26.44 34.06
CA GLU A 250 -8.49 -27.80 33.89
C GLU A 250 -7.83 -28.80 34.85
N ASP A 251 -6.51 -28.72 35.03
CA ASP A 251 -5.78 -29.60 35.95
C ASP A 251 -6.12 -29.31 37.42
N THR A 252 -6.32 -28.03 37.79
CA THR A 252 -6.78 -27.67 39.14
C THR A 252 -8.21 -28.11 39.41
N GLU A 253 -9.12 -28.03 38.44
CA GLU A 253 -10.49 -28.52 38.59
C GLU A 253 -10.52 -30.05 38.76
N LYS A 254 -9.72 -30.78 37.99
CA LYS A 254 -9.57 -32.24 38.14
C LYS A 254 -8.98 -32.61 39.50
N ALA A 255 -7.97 -31.88 39.97
CA ALA A 255 -7.37 -32.11 41.27
C ALA A 255 -8.37 -31.87 42.42
N ASN A 256 -9.18 -30.81 42.33
CA ASN A 256 -10.23 -30.53 43.30
C ASN A 256 -11.32 -31.62 43.32
N LEU A 257 -11.79 -32.08 42.15
CA LEU A 257 -12.75 -33.18 42.06
C LEU A 257 -12.21 -34.49 42.67
N LEU A 258 -10.93 -34.79 42.46
CA LEU A 258 -10.26 -35.93 43.10
C LEU A 258 -10.16 -35.77 44.61
N ALA A 259 -9.84 -34.56 45.09
CA ALA A 259 -9.80 -34.28 46.53
C ALA A 259 -11.18 -34.46 47.19
N ASP A 260 -12.24 -33.97 46.56
CA ASP A 260 -13.61 -34.13 47.04
C ASP A 260 -14.03 -35.62 47.09
N GLN A 261 -13.68 -36.41 46.08
CA GLN A 261 -13.93 -37.86 46.07
C GLN A 261 -13.20 -38.59 47.21
N ILE A 262 -11.95 -38.21 47.51
CA ILE A 262 -11.18 -38.80 48.62
C ILE A 262 -11.79 -38.43 49.97
N ILE A 263 -12.24 -37.19 50.13
CA ILE A 263 -12.91 -36.72 51.36
C ILE A 263 -14.23 -37.47 51.58
N ASP A 264 -15.02 -37.67 50.53
CA ASP A 264 -16.28 -38.42 50.59
C ASP A 264 -16.06 -39.90 50.91
N GLU A 265 -15.05 -40.54 50.32
CA GLU A 265 -14.67 -41.91 50.65
C GLU A 265 -14.21 -42.06 52.11
N GLU A 266 -13.41 -41.12 52.62
CA GLU A 266 -13.01 -41.10 54.04
C GLU A 266 -14.22 -40.94 54.96
N ASN A 267 -15.14 -40.04 54.63
CA ASN A 267 -16.35 -39.80 55.41
C ASN A 267 -17.29 -41.02 55.40
N ALA A 268 -17.40 -41.72 54.27
CA ALA A 268 -18.15 -42.98 54.17
C ALA A 268 -17.50 -44.11 55.00
N LYS A 269 -16.17 -44.20 55.01
CA LYS A 269 -15.42 -45.16 55.85
C LYS A 269 -15.57 -44.84 57.34
N LYS A 270 -15.57 -43.56 57.74
CA LYS A 270 -15.83 -43.12 59.12
C LYS A 270 -17.26 -43.40 59.58
N LYS A 271 -18.27 -43.24 58.70
CA LYS A 271 -19.67 -43.61 59.00
C LYS A 271 -19.85 -45.12 59.18
N LYS A 272 -19.20 -45.96 58.36
CA LYS A 272 -19.23 -47.44 58.53
C LYS A 272 -18.53 -47.95 59.80
N LYS A 273 -17.57 -47.19 60.36
CA LYS A 273 -16.92 -47.52 61.64
C LYS A 273 -17.72 -47.12 62.89
N LYS A 274 -18.68 -46.20 62.77
CA LYS A 274 -19.57 -45.79 63.89
C LYS A 274 -20.86 -46.61 63.99
N SER A 275 -21.14 -47.49 63.02
CA SER A 275 -22.33 -48.37 63.02
C SER A 275 -22.02 -49.82 63.42
N LYS A 276 -20.87 -50.06 64.07
CA LYS A 276 -20.46 -51.31 64.69
C LYS A 276 -20.21 -51.04 66.16
#